data_AF-A0A6J7IFU9-F1
#
_entry.id   AF-A0A6J7IFU9-F1
#
_cell.length_a   1.000
_cell.length_b   1.000
_cell.length_c   1.000
_cell.angle_alpha   90.00
_cell.angle_beta   90.00
_cell.angle_gamma   90.00
#
_symmetry.space_group_name_H-M   'P 1'
#
loop_
_entity.id
_entity.type
_entity.pdbx_description
1 polymer ?
#
loop_
_entity_poly.entity_id
_entity_poly.type
_entity_poly.pdbx_seq_one_letter_code
_entity_poly.pdbx_strand_id
1 'polypeptide(L)'
;MARMTSVLTLLMDRSRAELSEADFRSAARRVALLPKAESRALQMRTLVLAMALDWIVSGHASTAEREPILSVPFTEDGLRRGTEKGLRALARSATDRAHRFSLVDLANAIRPRSLF
;
A
#
# COMPACT_ATOMS: atom_id res chain seq x y z
N MET A 1 13.05 -20.20 0.63
CA MET A 1 11.81 -19.38 0.51
C MET A 1 11.33 -18.90 1.88
N ALA A 2 12.07 -18.03 2.58
CA ALA A 2 11.67 -17.53 3.90
C ALA A 2 12.23 -16.12 4.15
N ARG A 3 11.42 -15.09 3.82
CA ARG A 3 11.55 -13.70 4.32
C ARG A 3 10.17 -13.03 4.28
N MET A 4 9.12 -13.76 4.66
CA MET A 4 7.71 -13.40 4.43
C MET A 4 7.02 -12.72 5.61
N THR A 5 7.70 -12.58 6.73
CA THR A 5 6.99 -12.44 8.02
C THR A 5 7.70 -11.48 8.96
N SER A 6 8.23 -10.36 8.46
CA SER A 6 8.65 -9.28 9.37
C SER A 6 7.88 -8.00 9.12
N VAL A 7 7.82 -7.50 7.88
CA VAL A 7 7.12 -6.25 7.59
C VAL A 7 5.60 -6.40 7.75
N LEU A 8 5.02 -7.47 7.20
CA LEU A 8 3.58 -7.72 7.36
C LEU A 8 3.20 -8.16 8.75
N THR A 9 4.03 -8.98 9.41
CA THR A 9 3.81 -9.34 10.80
C THR A 9 3.87 -8.10 11.69
N LEU A 10 4.87 -7.24 11.56
CA LEU A 10 4.95 -6.00 12.36
C LEU A 10 3.75 -5.06 12.14
N LEU A 11 3.21 -5.02 10.93
CA LEU A 11 2.05 -4.19 10.61
C LEU A 11 0.70 -4.82 11.01
N MET A 12 0.63 -6.15 11.08
CA MET A 12 -0.58 -6.92 11.42
C MET A 12 -0.66 -7.32 12.91
N ASP A 13 0.49 -7.37 13.60
CA ASP A 13 0.62 -7.74 15.02
C ASP A 13 0.36 -6.53 15.94
N ARG A 14 0.51 -5.31 15.43
CA ARG A 14 0.06 -4.09 16.12
C ARG A 14 -1.41 -3.83 15.82
N SER A 15 -2.17 -3.50 16.86
CA SER A 15 -3.50 -2.92 16.70
C SER A 15 -3.42 -1.70 15.77
N ARG A 16 -4.40 -1.52 14.88
CA ARG A 16 -4.44 -0.35 13.96
C ARG A 16 -4.31 0.99 14.70
N ALA A 17 -4.74 1.03 15.96
CA ALA A 17 -4.64 2.18 16.85
C ALA A 17 -3.22 2.51 17.33
N GLU A 18 -2.27 1.59 17.18
CA GLU A 18 -0.88 1.73 17.65
C GLU A 18 0.11 1.98 16.51
N LEU A 19 -0.34 1.97 15.26
CA LEU A 19 0.51 2.26 14.12
C LEU A 19 0.81 3.77 14.04
N SER A 20 2.09 4.10 13.90
CA SER A 20 2.57 5.47 13.72
C SER A 20 3.03 5.72 12.29
N GLU A 21 3.12 6.99 11.88
CA GLU A 21 3.74 7.37 10.61
C GLU A 21 5.17 6.77 10.45
N ALA A 22 5.93 6.71 11.55
CA ALA A 22 7.28 6.17 11.55
C ALA A 22 7.33 4.68 11.17
N ASP A 23 6.31 3.91 11.55
CA ASP A 23 6.18 2.50 11.17
C ASP A 23 5.97 2.35 9.67
N PHE A 24 5.09 3.17 9.07
CA PHE A 24 4.88 3.19 7.62
C PHE A 24 6.13 3.61 6.85
N ARG A 25 6.85 4.65 7.32
CA ARG A 25 8.11 5.07 6.68
C ARG A 25 9.20 3.98 6.80
N SER A 26 9.26 3.29 7.94
CA SER A 26 10.18 2.16 8.14
C SER A 26 9.85 1.00 7.20
N ALA A 27 8.58 0.62 7.09
CA ALA A 27 8.10 -0.38 6.15
C ALA A 27 8.42 0.02 4.70
N ALA A 28 8.13 1.27 4.32
CA ALA A 28 8.42 1.78 2.98
C ALA A 28 9.91 1.71 2.63
N ARG A 29 10.80 2.07 3.54
CA ARG A 29 12.26 1.94 3.33
C ARG A 29 12.66 0.49 3.07
N ARG A 30 12.18 -0.45 3.89
CA ARG A 30 12.47 -1.89 3.73
C ARG A 30 11.95 -2.43 2.39
N VAL A 31 10.77 -2.00 1.98
CA VAL A 31 10.16 -2.39 0.72
C VAL A 31 10.86 -1.77 -0.49
N ALA A 32 11.36 -0.54 -0.37
CA ALA A 32 12.12 0.12 -1.42
C ALA A 32 13.45 -0.57 -1.75
N LEU A 33 14.01 -1.33 -0.79
CA LEU A 33 15.21 -2.15 -0.98
C LEU A 33 14.95 -3.48 -1.69
N LEU A 34 13.68 -3.87 -1.90
CA LEU A 34 13.38 -5.11 -2.62
C LEU A 34 13.65 -4.94 -4.13
N PRO A 35 14.18 -5.98 -4.81
CA PRO A 35 14.39 -5.94 -6.25
C PRO A 35 13.07 -5.71 -7.00
N LYS A 36 13.04 -4.70 -7.89
CA LYS A 36 11.83 -4.34 -8.66
C LYS A 36 11.33 -5.46 -9.58
N ALA A 37 12.21 -6.38 -9.98
CA ALA A 37 11.88 -7.50 -10.85
C ALA A 37 11.00 -8.56 -10.16
N GLU A 38 10.93 -8.55 -8.82
CA GLU A 38 10.13 -9.52 -8.09
C GLU A 38 8.67 -9.07 -8.00
N SER A 39 7.73 -9.89 -8.48
CA SER A 39 6.27 -9.68 -8.32
C SER A 39 5.89 -9.37 -6.86
N ARG A 40 6.67 -9.90 -5.92
CA ARG A 40 6.47 -9.73 -4.49
C ARG A 40 6.80 -8.33 -3.98
N ALA A 41 7.74 -7.63 -4.61
CA ALA A 41 8.02 -6.23 -4.29
C ALA A 41 6.80 -5.36 -4.60
N LEU A 42 6.13 -5.59 -5.73
CA LEU A 42 4.90 -4.89 -6.09
C LEU A 42 3.76 -5.18 -5.10
N GLN A 43 3.57 -6.44 -4.70
CA GLN A 43 2.57 -6.82 -3.69
C GLN A 43 2.82 -6.08 -2.38
N MET A 44 4.06 -6.11 -1.89
CA MET A 44 4.41 -5.48 -0.61
C MET A 44 4.28 -3.95 -0.65
N ARG A 45 4.66 -3.31 -1.76
CA ARG A 45 4.45 -1.86 -1.96
C ARG A 45 2.97 -1.52 -1.90
N THR A 46 2.14 -2.28 -2.63
CA THR A 46 0.69 -2.06 -2.68
C THR A 46 0.06 -2.21 -1.30
N LEU A 47 0.51 -3.20 -0.53
CA LEU A 47 0.01 -3.45 0.82
C LEU A 47 0.40 -2.34 1.81
N VAL A 48 1.66 -1.88 1.80
CA VAL A 48 2.08 -0.74 2.65
C VAL A 48 1.27 0.51 2.34
N LEU A 49 1.01 0.80 1.05
CA LEU A 49 0.18 1.95 0.65
C LEU A 49 -1.28 1.80 1.09
N ALA A 50 -1.86 0.60 0.97
CA ALA A 50 -3.23 0.33 1.41
C ALA A 50 -3.39 0.49 2.94
N MET A 51 -2.42 0.02 3.71
CA MET A 51 -2.44 0.17 5.17
C MET A 51 -2.22 1.62 5.61
N ALA A 52 -1.33 2.35 4.93
CA ALA A 52 -1.16 3.79 5.17
C ALA A 52 -2.43 4.58 4.84
N LEU A 53 -3.16 4.18 3.79
CA LEU A 53 -4.45 4.78 3.44
C LEU A 53 -5.49 4.52 4.53
N ASP A 54 -5.62 3.28 4.99
CA ASP A 54 -6.53 2.90 6.08
C ASP A 54 -6.24 3.71 7.37
N TRP A 55 -4.96 3.93 7.67
CA TRP A 55 -4.53 4.75 8.80
C TRP A 55 -4.96 6.22 8.68
N ILE A 56 -4.78 6.84 7.51
CA ILE A 56 -5.27 8.22 7.25
C ILE A 56 -6.80 8.29 7.31
N VAL A 57 -7.51 7.35 6.67
CA VAL A 57 -8.98 7.32 6.66
C VAL A 57 -9.55 7.10 8.08
N SER A 58 -8.78 6.49 8.98
CA SER A 58 -9.12 6.34 10.40
C SER A 58 -8.97 7.62 11.23
N GLY A 59 -8.66 8.77 10.60
CA GLY A 59 -8.60 10.09 11.24
C GLY A 59 -7.18 10.55 11.60
N HIS A 60 -6.14 9.82 11.18
CA HIS A 60 -4.76 10.25 11.35
C HIS A 60 -4.30 11.13 10.18
N ALA A 61 -3.28 11.95 10.42
CA ALA A 61 -2.66 12.77 9.39
C ALA A 61 -1.13 12.59 9.43
N SER A 62 -0.49 12.64 8.27
CA SER A 62 0.97 12.68 8.21
C SER A 62 1.45 14.07 8.63
N THR A 63 2.47 14.09 9.48
CA THR A 63 3.18 15.32 9.87
C THR A 63 4.11 15.84 8.76
N ALA A 64 4.45 14.98 7.79
CA ALA A 64 5.32 15.29 6.66
C ALA A 64 4.67 14.87 5.32
N GLU A 65 3.48 15.39 5.02
CA GLU A 65 2.73 15.08 3.79
C GLU A 65 3.52 15.33 2.50
N ARG A 66 4.41 16.34 2.52
CA ARG A 66 5.30 16.70 1.40
C ARG A 66 6.42 15.70 1.19
N GLU A 67 6.73 14.87 2.17
CA GLU A 67 7.74 13.81 2.05
C GLU A 67 7.05 12.52 1.54
N PRO A 68 7.28 12.14 0.27
CA PRO A 68 6.55 11.05 -0.35
C PRO A 68 6.88 9.68 0.27
N ILE A 69 5.87 8.83 0.38
CA ILE A 69 6.02 7.43 0.77
C ILE A 69 5.91 6.53 -0.46
N LEU A 70 6.92 5.71 -0.73
CA LEU A 70 6.97 4.83 -1.92
C LEU A 70 6.65 5.56 -3.26
N SER A 71 7.13 6.79 -3.38
CA SER A 71 6.98 7.67 -4.56
C SER A 71 5.57 8.25 -4.78
N VAL A 72 4.70 8.24 -3.77
CA VAL A 72 3.44 8.99 -3.78
C VAL A 72 3.37 9.95 -2.59
N PRO A 73 2.63 11.07 -2.69
CA PRO A 73 2.39 11.95 -1.53
C PRO A 73 1.79 11.16 -0.37
N PHE A 74 2.21 11.45 0.87
CA PHE A 74 1.63 10.81 2.06
C PHE A 74 0.34 11.53 2.47
N THR A 75 -0.62 11.56 1.55
CA THR A 75 -1.97 12.13 1.71
C THR A 75 -2.99 11.10 1.28
N GLU A 76 -4.25 11.23 1.71
CA GLU A 76 -5.32 10.29 1.34
C GLU A 76 -5.37 10.08 -0.19
N ASP A 77 -5.40 11.18 -0.95
CA ASP A 77 -5.50 11.15 -2.40
C ASP A 77 -4.24 10.56 -3.08
N GLY A 78 -3.05 10.86 -2.56
CA GLY A 78 -1.80 10.25 -3.02
C GLY A 78 -1.76 8.75 -2.79
N LEU A 79 -2.17 8.30 -1.61
CA LEU A 79 -2.21 6.90 -1.22
C LEU A 79 -3.30 6.12 -1.97
N ARG A 80 -4.47 6.71 -2.21
CA ARG A 80 -5.53 6.12 -3.05
C ARG A 80 -5.02 5.86 -4.47
N ARG A 81 -4.42 6.86 -5.12
CA ARG A 81 -3.84 6.71 -6.46
C ARG A 81 -2.71 5.68 -6.49
N GLY A 82 -1.82 5.70 -5.50
CA GLY A 82 -0.71 4.75 -5.39
C GLY A 82 -1.21 3.31 -5.24
N THR A 83 -2.18 3.10 -4.36
CA THR A 83 -2.79 1.79 -4.10
C THR A 83 -3.56 1.28 -5.30
N GLU A 84 -4.37 2.12 -5.96
CA GLU A 84 -5.09 1.77 -7.19
C GLU A 84 -4.11 1.31 -8.28
N LYS A 85 -3.03 2.08 -8.52
CA LYS A 85 -2.01 1.73 -9.52
C LYS A 85 -1.36 0.39 -9.21
N GLY A 86 -1.05 0.13 -7.93
CA GLY A 86 -0.51 -1.13 -7.45
C GLY A 86 -1.44 -2.31 -7.70
N LEU A 87 -2.71 -2.20 -7.31
CA LEU A 87 -3.74 -3.22 -7.51
C LEU A 87 -3.96 -3.53 -8.99
N ARG A 88 -4.06 -2.51 -9.86
CA ARG A 88 -4.16 -2.70 -11.31
C ARG A 88 -2.93 -3.39 -11.89
N ALA A 89 -1.74 -3.10 -11.36
CA ALA A 89 -0.51 -3.77 -11.79
C ALA A 89 -0.49 -5.25 -11.39
N LEU A 90 -0.93 -5.57 -10.17
CA LEU A 90 -1.09 -6.95 -9.71
C LEU A 90 -2.12 -7.71 -10.55
N ALA A 91 -3.25 -7.08 -10.87
CA ALA A 91 -4.31 -7.69 -11.69
C ALA A 91 -3.79 -8.05 -13.08
N ARG A 92 -2.97 -7.18 -13.70
CA ARG A 92 -2.35 -7.45 -15.01
C ARG A 92 -1.41 -8.67 -14.98
N SER A 93 -0.76 -8.93 -13.85
CA SER A 93 0.12 -10.09 -13.68
C SER A 93 -0.59 -11.36 -13.17
N ALA A 94 -1.86 -11.27 -12.78
CA ALA A 94 -2.60 -12.40 -12.22
C ALA A 94 -2.96 -13.42 -13.32
N THR A 95 -2.54 -14.68 -13.12
CA THR A 95 -2.86 -15.80 -14.02
C THR A 95 -4.27 -16.32 -13.79
N ASP A 96 -4.71 -16.36 -12.54
CA ASP A 96 -6.08 -16.74 -12.17
C ASP A 96 -7.08 -15.60 -12.42
N ARG A 97 -8.23 -15.96 -13.03
CA ARG A 97 -9.27 -15.01 -13.42
C ARG A 97 -10.04 -14.47 -12.21
N ALA A 98 -10.34 -15.32 -11.23
CA ALA A 98 -11.05 -14.90 -10.03
C ALA A 98 -10.20 -13.89 -9.23
N HIS A 99 -8.92 -14.20 -9.03
CA HIS A 99 -7.97 -13.31 -8.38
C HIS A 99 -7.81 -11.97 -9.11
N ARG A 100 -7.73 -12.00 -10.44
CA ARG A 100 -7.68 -10.78 -11.27
C ARG A 100 -8.90 -9.89 -11.03
N PHE A 101 -10.11 -10.47 -11.02
CA PHE A 101 -11.33 -9.70 -10.77
C PHE A 101 -11.35 -9.09 -9.38
N SER A 102 -11.00 -9.86 -8.34
CA SER A 102 -10.91 -9.34 -6.98
C SER A 102 -9.96 -8.13 -6.87
N LEU A 103 -8.80 -8.19 -7.54
CA LEU A 103 -7.85 -7.07 -7.55
C LEU A 103 -8.40 -5.84 -8.29
N VAL A 104 -9.15 -6.03 -9.37
CA VAL A 104 -9.81 -4.94 -10.11
C VAL A 104 -10.93 -4.31 -9.27
N ASP A 105 -11.73 -5.12 -8.59
CA ASP A 105 -12.81 -4.63 -7.73
C ASP A 105 -12.26 -3.81 -6.56
N LEU A 106 -11.18 -4.28 -5.93
CA LEU A 106 -10.46 -3.51 -4.90
C LEU A 106 -9.91 -2.18 -5.47
N ALA A 107 -9.35 -2.20 -6.68
CA ALA A 107 -8.85 -0.97 -7.31
C ALA A 107 -9.99 0.03 -7.57
N ASN A 108 -11.15 -0.46 -8.01
CA ASN A 108 -12.32 0.37 -8.28
C ASN A 108 -12.90 0.95 -6.97
N ALA A 109 -12.91 0.18 -5.88
CA ALA A 109 -13.42 0.63 -4.58
C ALA A 109 -12.57 1.75 -3.95
N ILE A 110 -11.24 1.74 -4.19
CA ILE A 110 -10.30 2.71 -3.62
C ILE A 110 -10.19 3.99 -4.46
N ARG A 111 -10.58 3.92 -5.74
CA ARG A 111 -10.45 5.01 -6.72
C ARG A 111 -10.89 6.35 -6.11
N PRO A 112 -10.04 7.41 -6.17
CA PRO A 112 -10.43 8.73 -5.71
C PRO A 112 -11.69 9.18 -6.46
N ARG A 113 -12.70 9.65 -5.74
CA ARG A 113 -13.85 10.31 -6.38
C ARG A 113 -13.36 11.64 -6.94
N SER A 114 -13.03 11.70 -8.22
CA SER A 114 -12.92 13.00 -8.90
C SER A 114 -14.33 13.53 -9.06
N LEU A 115 -14.67 14.58 -8.31
CA LEU A 115 -15.72 15.49 -8.75
C LEU A 115 -15.18 16.11 -10.05
N PHE A 116 -15.78 15.76 -11.17
CA PHE A 116 -15.58 16.46 -12.44
C PHE A 116 -16.13 17.88 -12.33
#